data_AF-A0A2V7YUE9-F1
#
_entry.id   AF-A0A2V7YUE9-F1
#
_cell.length_a   1.000
_cell.length_b   1.000
_cell.length_c   1.000
_cell.angle_alpha   90.00
_cell.angle_beta   90.00
_cell.angle_gamma   90.00
#
_symmetry.space_group_name_H-M   'P 1'
#
loop_
_entity.id
_entity.type
_entity.pdbx_description
1 polymer ?
#
loop_
_entity_poly.entity_id
_entity_poly.type
_entity_poly.pdbx_seq_one_letter_code
_entity_poly.pdbx_strand_id
1 'polypeptide(L)'
;MNVLRWQTAIAHTGVLLWQVYSAATAWRSGAILGNLLHGLGAQSGPGVALFLATCRFWMIVPIIFAGLSIVSIRRVESHPRFAVTVLAAEIVVALVMNIWWREAWFGPILNLIRQVG
;
A
#
# COMPACT_ATOMS: atom_id res chain seq x y z
N MET A 1 -1.80 -18.30 -28.09
CA MET A 1 -1.72 -17.28 -27.02
C MET A 1 -1.30 -17.98 -25.73
N ASN A 2 -0.21 -17.58 -25.07
CA ASN A 2 0.47 -18.44 -24.09
C ASN A 2 -0.21 -18.40 -22.71
N VAL A 3 -0.64 -19.56 -22.19
CA VAL A 3 -1.42 -19.70 -20.94
C VAL A 3 -0.66 -19.14 -19.74
N LEU A 4 0.66 -19.36 -19.68
CA LEU A 4 1.52 -18.89 -18.60
C LEU A 4 1.52 -17.36 -18.47
N ARG A 5 1.60 -16.63 -19.59
CA ARG A 5 1.56 -15.15 -19.59
C ARG A 5 0.26 -14.62 -19.01
N TRP A 6 -0.87 -15.25 -19.32
CA TRP A 6 -2.17 -14.86 -18.78
C TRP A 6 -2.28 -15.13 -17.28
N GLN A 7 -1.84 -16.29 -16.81
CA GLN A 7 -1.80 -16.61 -15.38
C GLN A 7 -0.96 -15.61 -14.60
N THR A 8 0.25 -15.29 -15.09
CA THR A 8 1.13 -14.29 -14.48
C THR A 8 0.50 -12.89 -14.50
N ALA A 9 -0.13 -12.49 -15.60
CA ALA A 9 -0.82 -11.20 -15.68
C ALA A 9 -1.98 -11.08 -14.68
N ILE A 10 -2.79 -12.13 -14.53
CA ILE A 10 -3.89 -12.18 -13.57
C ILE A 10 -3.34 -12.08 -12.13
N ALA A 11 -2.29 -12.84 -11.82
CA ALA A 11 -1.66 -12.82 -10.50
C ALA A 11 -1.14 -11.43 -10.12
N HIS A 12 -0.36 -10.79 -10.99
CA HIS A 12 0.12 -9.42 -10.76
C HIS A 12 -1.03 -8.41 -10.63
N THR A 13 -2.04 -8.51 -11.49
CA THR A 13 -3.18 -7.59 -11.47
C THR A 13 -3.93 -7.67 -10.14
N GLY A 14 -4.17 -8.88 -9.61
CA GLY A 14 -4.84 -9.05 -8.33
C GLY A 14 -4.07 -8.40 -7.17
N VAL A 15 -2.76 -8.60 -7.11
CA VAL A 15 -1.92 -8.03 -6.04
C VAL A 15 -1.78 -6.51 -6.20
N LEU A 16 -1.65 -6.00 -7.43
CA LEU A 16 -1.61 -4.57 -7.69
C LEU A 16 -2.91 -3.87 -7.28
N LEU A 17 -4.07 -4.47 -7.57
CA LEU A 17 -5.35 -3.92 -7.11
C LEU A 17 -5.43 -3.87 -5.58
N TRP A 18 -4.89 -4.87 -4.89
CA TRP A 18 -4.81 -4.86 -3.43
C TRP A 18 -3.88 -3.76 -2.89
N GLN A 19 -2.71 -3.54 -3.52
CA GLN A 19 -1.82 -2.43 -3.19
C GLN A 19 -2.47 -1.06 -3.43
N VAL A 20 -3.11 -0.88 -4.59
CA VAL A 20 -3.83 0.37 -4.93
C VAL A 20 -4.93 0.65 -3.93
N TYR A 21 -5.73 -0.37 -3.58
CA TYR A 21 -6.77 -0.24 -2.56
C TYR A 21 -6.18 0.21 -1.20
N SER A 22 -5.10 -0.42 -0.76
CA SER A 22 -4.44 -0.08 0.51
C SER A 22 -3.85 1.33 0.48
N ALA A 23 -3.19 1.73 -0.62
CA ALA A 23 -2.61 3.05 -0.81
C ALA A 23 -3.69 4.15 -0.84
N ALA A 24 -4.76 3.94 -1.61
CA ALA A 24 -5.87 4.88 -1.73
C ALA A 24 -6.59 5.06 -0.39
N THR A 25 -6.79 3.97 0.35
CA THR A 25 -7.38 4.00 1.70
C THR A 25 -6.48 4.78 2.66
N ALA A 26 -5.17 4.49 2.69
CA ALA A 26 -4.20 5.22 3.50
C ALA A 26 -4.18 6.72 3.19
N TRP A 27 -4.21 7.09 1.91
CA TRP A 27 -4.22 8.48 1.49
C TRP A 27 -5.50 9.20 1.93
N ARG A 28 -6.68 8.62 1.66
CA ARG A 28 -7.96 9.18 2.09
C ARG A 28 -8.03 9.36 3.60
N SER A 29 -7.63 8.34 4.36
CA SER A 29 -7.62 8.38 5.82
C SER A 29 -6.64 9.40 6.37
N GLY A 30 -5.46 9.54 5.77
CA GLY A 30 -4.50 10.59 6.12
C GLY A 30 -5.06 12.00 5.88
N ALA A 31 -5.75 12.22 4.75
CA ALA A 31 -6.38 13.51 4.47
C ALA A 31 -7.47 13.87 5.50
N ILE A 32 -8.32 12.89 5.87
CA ILE A 32 -9.36 13.07 6.90
C ILE A 32 -8.73 13.43 8.24
N LEU A 33 -7.69 12.69 8.66
CA LEU A 33 -7.01 12.94 9.94
C LEU A 33 -6.34 14.32 9.96
N GLY A 34 -5.68 14.71 8.86
CA GLY A 34 -5.08 16.04 8.73
C GLY A 34 -6.11 17.16 8.87
N ASN A 35 -7.28 17.02 8.23
CA ASN A 35 -8.36 18.00 8.33
C ASN A 35 -8.96 18.07 9.75
N LEU A 36 -9.11 16.93 10.44
CA LEU A 36 -9.59 16.89 11.82
C LEU A 36 -8.62 17.61 12.77
N LEU A 37 -7.32 17.32 12.66
CA LEU A 37 -6.30 17.98 13.50
C LEU A 37 -6.26 19.49 13.26
N HIS A 38 -6.37 19.91 12.01
CA HIS A 38 -6.43 21.34 11.67
C HIS A 38 -7.69 22.00 12.24
N GLY A 39 -8.85 21.35 12.14
CA GLY A 39 -10.13 21.84 12.69
C GLY A 39 -10.15 21.94 14.22
N LEU A 40 -9.38 21.09 14.90
CA LEU A 40 -9.21 21.13 16.36
C LEU A 40 -8.15 22.15 16.83
N GLY A 41 -7.51 22.88 15.91
CA GLY A 41 -6.42 23.81 16.24
C GLY A 41 -5.16 23.13 16.76
N ALA A 42 -5.06 21.80 16.64
CA ALA A 42 -3.95 21.03 17.16
C ALA A 42 -2.75 21.13 16.20
N GLN A 43 -1.59 21.54 16.71
CA GLN A 43 -0.34 21.41 15.97
C GLN A 43 0.01 19.92 15.87
N SER A 44 0.19 19.43 14.65
CA SER A 44 0.62 18.05 14.41
C SER A 44 2.07 17.92 14.85
N GLY A 45 2.30 17.13 15.91
CA GLY A 45 3.66 16.77 16.33
C GLY A 45 4.42 16.05 15.21
N PRO A 46 5.76 15.97 15.30
CA PRO A 46 6.62 15.45 14.24
C PRO A 46 6.25 14.01 13.82
N GLY A 47 5.80 13.16 14.76
CA GLY A 47 5.36 11.80 14.46
C GLY A 47 4.09 11.75 13.59
N VAL A 48 3.13 12.64 13.85
CA VAL A 48 1.88 12.72 13.08
C VAL A 48 2.14 13.31 11.70
N ALA A 49 3.01 14.32 11.60
CA ALA A 49 3.41 14.89 10.32
C ALA A 49 4.11 13.85 9.42
N LEU A 50 5.02 13.04 9.99
CA LEU A 50 5.67 11.94 9.28
C LEU A 50 4.66 10.89 8.81
N PHE A 51 3.72 10.51 9.69
CA PHE A 51 2.66 9.56 9.36
C PHE A 51 1.80 10.04 8.18
N LEU A 52 1.34 11.30 8.21
CA LEU A 52 0.56 11.91 7.14
C LEU A 52 1.34 12.01 5.82
N ALA A 53 2.64 12.28 5.89
CA ALA A 53 3.52 12.27 4.71
C ALA A 53 3.58 10.86 4.11
N THR A 54 3.85 9.83 4.93
CA THR A 54 3.89 8.44 4.46
C THR A 54 2.57 7.97 3.84
N CYS A 55 1.41 8.36 4.40
CA CYS A 55 0.08 8.11 3.78
C CYS A 55 0.00 8.59 2.32
N ARG A 56 0.62 9.73 1.99
CA ARG A 56 0.58 10.29 0.63
C ARG A 56 1.55 9.57 -0.30
N PHE A 57 2.72 9.18 0.18
CA PHE A 57 3.76 8.56 -0.63
C PHE A 57 3.50 7.09 -0.96
N TRP A 58 2.63 6.41 -0.23
CA TRP A 58 2.24 5.02 -0.52
C TRP A 58 1.69 4.80 -1.93
N MET A 59 1.16 5.83 -2.59
CA MET A 59 0.69 5.75 -3.99
C MET A 59 1.83 5.50 -5.00
N ILE A 60 3.09 5.81 -4.66
CA ILE A 60 4.23 5.56 -5.54
C ILE A 60 4.52 4.05 -5.65
N VAL A 61 4.26 3.30 -4.59
CA VAL A 61 4.56 1.87 -4.51
C VAL A 61 3.84 1.04 -5.58
N PRO A 62 2.49 1.11 -5.74
CA PRO A 62 1.82 0.36 -6.80
C PRO A 62 2.24 0.81 -8.21
N ILE A 63 2.70 2.06 -8.40
CA ILE A 63 3.21 2.54 -9.69
C ILE A 63 4.52 1.84 -10.06
N ILE A 64 5.44 1.71 -9.10
CA ILE A 64 6.72 1.00 -9.31
C ILE A 64 6.46 -0.47 -9.64
N PHE A 65 5.59 -1.13 -8.87
CA PHE A 65 5.25 -2.53 -9.10
C PHE A 65 4.46 -2.75 -10.40
N ALA A 66 3.62 -1.81 -10.82
CA ALA A 66 2.99 -1.87 -12.13
C ALA A 66 4.02 -1.85 -13.28
N GLY A 67 5.09 -1.05 -13.14
CA GLY A 67 6.21 -1.08 -14.10
C GLY A 67 6.93 -2.43 -14.11
N LEU A 68 7.23 -2.98 -12.93
CA LEU A 68 7.90 -4.28 -12.80
C LEU A 68 7.04 -5.44 -13.30
N SER A 69 5.73 -5.40 -13.06
CA SER A 69 4.79 -6.44 -13.51
C SER A 69 4.70 -6.48 -15.04
N ILE A 70 4.70 -5.33 -15.71
CA ILE A 70 4.74 -5.26 -17.18
C ILE A 70 6.01 -5.94 -17.72
N VAL A 71 7.16 -5.66 -17.12
CA VAL A 71 8.44 -6.27 -17.52
C VAL A 71 8.43 -7.79 -17.23
N SER A 72 7.93 -8.19 -16.07
CA SER A 72 7.75 -9.58 -15.64
C SER A 72 6.89 -10.37 -16.63
N ILE A 73 5.69 -9.89 -16.94
CA ILE A 73 4.73 -10.55 -17.85
C ILE A 73 5.33 -10.72 -19.26
N ARG A 74 6.04 -9.69 -19.75
CA ARG A 74 6.70 -9.76 -21.07
C ARG A 74 7.82 -10.80 -21.12
N ARG A 75 8.54 -10.99 -20.00
CA ARG A 75 9.74 -11.84 -19.93
C ARG A 75 9.52 -13.20 -19.24
N VAL A 76 8.30 -13.55 -18.83
CA VAL A 76 8.02 -14.77 -18.06
C VAL A 76 8.51 -16.06 -18.73
N GLU A 77 8.46 -16.13 -20.06
CA GLU A 77 8.89 -17.30 -20.82
C GLU A 77 10.41 -17.49 -20.83
N SER A 78 11.18 -16.39 -20.81
CA SER A 78 12.64 -16.44 -20.80
C SER A 78 13.23 -16.36 -19.39
N HIS A 79 12.52 -15.77 -18.43
CA HIS A 79 12.98 -15.50 -17.07
C HIS A 79 11.87 -15.75 -16.04
N PRO A 80 11.40 -16.99 -15.86
CA PRO A 80 10.30 -17.30 -14.95
C PRO A 80 10.64 -16.97 -13.49
N ARG A 81 11.91 -17.11 -13.10
CA ARG A 81 12.37 -16.74 -11.74
C ARG A 81 12.16 -15.26 -11.44
N PHE A 82 12.44 -14.39 -12.40
CA PHE A 82 12.22 -12.95 -12.23
C PHE A 82 10.74 -12.65 -11.99
N ALA A 83 9.84 -13.28 -12.76
CA ALA A 83 8.40 -13.10 -12.60
C ALA A 83 7.90 -13.54 -11.21
N VAL A 84 8.38 -14.69 -10.72
CA VAL A 84 8.07 -15.20 -9.37
C VAL A 84 8.60 -14.25 -8.29
N THR A 85 9.84 -13.75 -8.43
CA THR A 85 10.43 -12.81 -7.46
C THR A 85 9.65 -11.50 -7.41
N VAL A 86 9.25 -10.94 -8.56
CA VAL A 86 8.43 -9.72 -8.60
C VAL A 86 7.08 -9.96 -7.92
N LEU A 87 6.41 -11.06 -8.23
CA LEU A 87 5.12 -11.38 -7.62
C LEU A 87 5.23 -11.58 -6.10
N ALA A 88 6.28 -12.27 -5.63
CA ALA A 88 6.51 -12.44 -4.21
C ALA A 88 6.76 -11.09 -3.51
N ALA A 89 7.57 -10.22 -4.12
CA ALA A 89 7.81 -8.88 -3.61
C ALA A 89 6.52 -8.03 -3.57
N GLU A 90 5.68 -8.12 -4.61
CA GLU A 90 4.38 -7.45 -4.63
C GLU A 90 3.47 -7.89 -3.48
N ILE A 91 3.42 -9.19 -3.18
CA ILE A 91 2.61 -9.74 -2.09
C ILE A 91 3.13 -9.25 -0.74
N VAL A 92 4.45 -9.34 -0.52
CA VAL A 92 5.08 -8.86 0.72
C VAL A 92 4.78 -7.37 0.94
N VAL A 93 4.90 -6.57 -0.12
CA VAL A 93 4.61 -5.14 -0.04
C VAL A 93 3.13 -4.86 0.21
N ALA A 94 2.22 -5.59 -0.43
CA ALA A 94 0.79 -5.46 -0.18
C ALA A 94 0.44 -5.80 1.29
N LEU A 95 1.08 -6.82 1.87
CA LEU A 95 0.94 -7.17 3.28
C LEU A 95 1.47 -6.08 4.19
N VAL A 96 2.67 -5.56 3.92
CA VAL A 96 3.27 -4.45 4.69
C VAL A 96 2.37 -3.23 4.64
N MET A 97 1.86 -2.86 3.47
CA MET A 97 0.92 -1.76 3.32
C MET A 97 -0.35 -1.99 4.15
N ASN A 98 -0.89 -3.22 4.10
CA ASN A 98 -2.11 -3.57 4.82
C ASN A 98 -1.92 -3.49 6.34
N ILE A 99 -0.84 -4.06 6.85
CA ILE A 99 -0.47 -3.99 8.27
C ILE A 99 -0.22 -2.54 8.68
N TRP A 100 0.54 -1.79 7.87
CA TRP A 100 0.87 -0.41 8.16
C TRP A 100 -0.38 0.44 8.32
N TRP A 101 -1.35 0.38 7.39
CA TRP A 101 -2.56 1.19 7.53
C TRP A 101 -3.49 0.67 8.62
N ARG A 102 -3.59 -0.65 8.84
CA ARG A 102 -4.44 -1.18 9.92
C ARG A 102 -3.88 -0.86 11.30
N GLU A 103 -2.62 -1.16 11.57
CA GLU A 103 -2.04 -1.01 12.90
C GLU A 103 -1.73 0.44 13.25
N ALA A 104 -1.26 1.26 12.30
CA ALA A 104 -0.97 2.66 12.57
C ALA A 104 -2.22 3.52 12.73
N TRP A 105 -3.41 3.05 12.30
CA TRP A 105 -4.67 3.77 12.47
C TRP A 105 -5.50 3.21 13.62
N PHE A 106 -5.67 1.88 13.72
CA PHE A 106 -6.41 1.29 14.83
C PHE A 106 -5.65 1.33 16.14
N GLY A 107 -4.32 1.18 16.15
CA GLY A 107 -3.52 1.22 17.37
C GLY A 107 -3.71 2.53 18.16
N PRO A 108 -3.53 3.71 17.53
CA PRO A 108 -3.75 4.99 18.19
C PRO A 108 -5.21 5.23 18.59
N ILE A 109 -6.18 4.85 17.74
CA ILE A 109 -7.61 4.99 18.06
C ILE A 109 -7.99 4.11 19.26
N LEU A 110 -7.52 2.86 19.30
CA LEU A 110 -7.74 1.96 20.43
C LEU A 110 -7.09 2.47 21.72
N ASN A 111 -5.90 3.06 21.61
CA ASN A 111 -5.24 3.70 22.76
C ASN A 111 -5.99 4.94 23.25
N LEU A 112 -6.53 5.77 22.35
CA LEU A 112 -7.39 6.89 22.71
C LEU A 112 -8.69 6.41 23.39
N ILE A 113 -9.35 5.39 22.86
CA ILE A 113 -10.56 4.81 23.48
C ILE A 113 -10.26 4.28 24.89
N ARG A 114 -9.12 3.59 25.08
CA ARG A 114 -8.68 3.09 26.40
C ARG A 114 -8.32 4.17 27.41
N GLN A 115 -8.05 5.39 26.97
CA GLN A 115 -7.75 6.51 27.87
C GLN A 115 -9.00 7.31 28.26
N VAL A 116 -10.08 7.18 27.49
CA VAL A 116 -11.34 7.93 27.69
C VAL A 116 -12.42 7.07 28.37
N GLY A 117 -12.39 5.74 28.20
CA GLY A 117 -13.23 4.79 28.92
C GLY A 117 -12.52 4.16 30.11
#